data_AF-A0A437PXK1-F1
#
_entry.id   AF-A0A437PXK1-F1
#
_cell.length_a   1.000
_cell.length_b   1.000
_cell.length_c   1.000
_cell.angle_alpha   90.00
_cell.angle_beta   90.00
_cell.angle_gamma   90.00
#
_symmetry.space_group_name_H-M   'P 1'
#
loop_
_entity.id
_entity.type
_entity.pdbx_description
1 polymer ?
#
loop_
_entity_poly.entity_id
_entity_poly.type
_entity_poly.pdbx_seq_one_letter_code
_entity_poly.pdbx_strand_id
1 'polypeptide(L)'
;MTHKIPYKKFSFYKPNQLEKHQYMLIKQNLKLNSKFKIKPSFNYKATFKFELSILKIVGCCIIAFLILNSISSFFEIKILNEISIIPLFIGFMIFLLFSFFSLIPTLISLLDYKLDENNYYKKLNIDILKSINYLDFLELQNNLKK
;
A
#
# COMPACT_ATOMS: atom_id res chain seq x y z
N MET A 1 26.67 -15.16 -1.59
CA MET A 1 25.73 -14.66 -0.56
C MET A 1 24.89 -13.55 -1.18
N THR A 2 23.58 -13.72 -1.29
CA THR A 2 22.69 -12.68 -1.81
C THR A 2 22.40 -11.67 -0.70
N HIS A 3 22.99 -10.47 -0.79
CA HIS A 3 22.63 -9.36 0.08
C HIS A 3 21.16 -8.99 -0.19
N LYS A 4 20.27 -9.38 0.73
CA LYS A 4 18.88 -8.92 0.71
C LYS A 4 18.88 -7.46 1.12
N ILE A 5 18.40 -6.62 0.22
CA ILE A 5 18.20 -5.20 0.50
C ILE A 5 17.17 -5.08 1.65
N PRO A 6 17.47 -4.34 2.73
CA PRO A 6 16.53 -4.20 3.85
C PRO A 6 15.37 -3.29 3.44
N TYR A 7 14.18 -3.88 3.28
CA TYR A 7 12.92 -3.15 3.12
C TYR A 7 11.84 -3.77 4.00
N LYS A 8 10.82 -2.98 4.38
CA LYS A 8 9.73 -3.44 5.24
C LYS A 8 8.67 -4.12 4.38
N LYS A 9 8.42 -5.40 4.64
CA LYS A 9 7.39 -6.19 3.96
C LYS A 9 6.12 -6.21 4.80
N PHE A 10 5.00 -5.88 4.17
CA PHE A 10 3.66 -6.01 4.72
C PHE A 10 2.97 -7.21 4.06
N SER A 11 2.35 -8.05 4.88
CA SER A 11 1.54 -9.18 4.42
C SER A 11 0.15 -9.10 5.04
N PHE A 12 -0.87 -9.31 4.22
CA PHE A 12 -2.23 -9.37 4.71
C PHE A 12 -2.47 -10.73 5.35
N TYR A 13 -2.64 -10.75 6.68
CA TYR A 13 -3.05 -11.95 7.39
C TYR A 13 -4.55 -12.13 7.23
N LYS A 14 -4.95 -13.17 6.49
CA LYS A 14 -6.36 -13.49 6.27
C LYS A 14 -7.01 -13.80 7.62
N PRO A 15 -8.13 -13.15 7.96
CA PRO A 15 -8.91 -13.51 9.14
C PRO A 15 -9.32 -14.98 9.11
N ASN A 16 -9.54 -15.53 10.30
CA ASN A 16 -10.13 -16.85 10.44
C ASN A 16 -11.49 -16.91 9.74
N GLN A 17 -11.87 -18.12 9.35
CA GLN A 17 -13.16 -18.37 8.71
C GLN A 17 -14.30 -17.89 9.61
N LEU A 18 -15.29 -17.21 9.02
CA LEU A 18 -16.43 -16.68 9.76
C LEU A 18 -17.21 -17.80 10.44
N GLU A 19 -17.55 -17.57 11.70
CA GLU A 19 -18.49 -18.43 12.42
C GLU A 19 -19.91 -18.27 11.86
N LYS A 20 -20.74 -19.31 12.03
CA LYS A 20 -22.12 -19.33 11.52
C LYS A 20 -22.94 -18.12 11.97
N HIS A 21 -22.81 -17.70 13.22
CA HIS A 21 -23.51 -16.53 13.76
C HIS A 21 -23.07 -15.23 13.06
N GLN A 22 -21.76 -15.04 12.89
CA GLN A 22 -21.19 -13.87 12.21
C GLN A 22 -21.63 -13.81 10.75
N TYR A 23 -21.61 -14.95 10.05
CA TYR A 23 -22.14 -15.07 8.69
C TYR A 23 -23.60 -14.62 8.59
N MET A 24 -24.46 -15.09 9.50
CA MET A 24 -25.89 -14.74 9.48
C MET A 24 -26.11 -13.24 9.69
N LEU A 25 -25.42 -12.63 10.66
CA LEU A 25 -25.50 -11.18 10.91
C LEU A 25 -25.03 -10.37 9.71
N ILE A 26 -23.88 -10.72 9.14
CA ILE A 26 -23.33 -10.03 7.97
C ILE A 26 -24.27 -10.16 6.78
N LYS A 27 -24.84 -11.35 6.55
CA LYS A 27 -25.78 -11.60 5.46
C LYS A 27 -27.06 -10.78 5.60
N GLN A 28 -27.59 -10.65 6.81
CA GLN A 28 -28.74 -9.79 7.09
C GLN A 28 -28.40 -8.32 6.82
N ASN A 29 -27.26 -7.85 7.30
CA ASN A 29 -26.81 -6.47 7.08
C ASN A 29 -26.58 -6.14 5.59
N LEU A 30 -26.03 -7.09 4.82
CA LEU A 30 -25.84 -6.94 3.37
C LEU A 30 -27.17 -6.93 2.61
N LYS A 31 -28.19 -7.67 3.07
CA LYS A 31 -29.54 -7.61 2.50
C LYS A 31 -30.20 -6.25 2.75
N LEU A 32 -30.04 -5.70 3.95
CA LEU A 32 -30.60 -4.40 4.32
C LEU A 32 -29.82 -3.24 3.68
N ASN A 33 -28.52 -3.38 3.48
CA ASN A 33 -27.65 -2.39 2.89
C ASN A 33 -26.58 -3.05 1.99
N SER A 34 -26.76 -2.94 0.68
CA SER A 34 -25.83 -3.49 -0.32
C SER A 34 -24.44 -2.85 -0.29
N LYS A 35 -24.28 -1.69 0.38
CA LYS A 35 -23.01 -1.00 0.59
C LYS A 35 -22.37 -1.32 1.94
N PHE A 36 -22.92 -2.27 2.71
CA PHE A 36 -22.34 -2.67 3.99
C PHE A 36 -20.89 -3.15 3.81
N LYS A 37 -19.99 -2.60 4.61
CA LYS A 37 -18.56 -2.93 4.58
C LYS A 37 -18.25 -3.89 5.72
N ILE A 38 -17.89 -5.14 5.39
CA ILE A 38 -17.39 -6.12 6.37
C ILE A 38 -16.00 -5.72 6.90
N LYS A 39 -15.25 -4.94 6.10
CA LYS A 39 -13.87 -4.56 6.42
C LYS A 39 -13.80 -3.88 7.80
N PRO A 40 -12.92 -4.35 8.72
CA PRO A 40 -12.72 -3.71 10.01
C PRO A 40 -12.27 -2.26 9.83
N SER A 41 -12.63 -1.40 10.79
CA SER A 41 -12.18 -0.01 10.85
C SER A 41 -10.69 0.08 11.14
N PHE A 42 -9.86 -0.17 10.13
CA PHE A 42 -8.43 -0.02 10.24
C PHE A 42 -8.03 1.44 10.03
N ASN A 43 -7.40 2.06 11.03
CA ASN A 43 -6.88 3.42 10.91
C ASN A 43 -5.56 3.43 10.13
N TYR A 44 -5.67 3.27 8.82
CA TYR A 44 -4.53 3.21 7.89
C TYR A 44 -3.59 4.40 8.03
N LYS A 45 -4.13 5.60 8.24
CA LYS A 45 -3.36 6.83 8.36
C LYS A 45 -2.51 6.85 9.64
N ALA A 46 -3.02 6.29 10.74
CA ALA A 46 -2.27 6.17 11.98
C ALA A 46 -1.20 5.07 11.88
N THR A 47 -1.55 3.90 11.35
CA THR A 47 -0.63 2.76 11.29
C THR A 47 0.56 2.98 10.36
N PHE A 48 0.36 3.71 9.25
CA PHE A 48 1.39 3.97 8.24
C PHE A 48 1.82 5.45 8.21
N LYS A 49 1.64 6.18 9.32
CA LYS A 49 1.92 7.63 9.39
C LYS A 49 3.36 7.93 8.96
N PHE A 50 4.31 7.13 9.41
CA PHE A 50 5.73 7.32 9.12
C PHE A 50 6.03 7.08 7.63
N GLU A 51 5.60 5.94 7.08
CA GLU A 51 5.80 5.58 5.68
C GLU A 51 5.15 6.60 4.73
N LEU A 52 3.95 7.08 5.07
CA LEU A 52 3.26 8.13 4.32
C LEU A 52 3.97 9.48 4.43
N SER A 53 4.54 9.81 5.58
CA SER A 53 5.33 11.04 5.76
C SER A 53 6.60 11.01 4.94
N ILE A 54 7.33 9.89 4.90
CA ILE A 54 8.54 9.79 4.08
C ILE A 54 8.19 9.87 2.59
N LEU A 55 7.10 9.23 2.15
CA LEU A 55 6.64 9.35 0.76
C LEU A 55 6.37 10.81 0.37
N LYS A 56 5.77 11.61 1.25
CA LYS A 56 5.55 13.05 1.00
C LYS A 56 6.86 13.80 0.85
N ILE A 57 7.82 13.57 1.73
CA ILE A 57 9.13 14.22 1.68
C ILE A 57 9.86 13.85 0.38
N VAL A 58 9.92 12.57 0.04
CA VAL A 58 10.54 12.08 -1.20
C VAL A 58 9.86 12.67 -2.42
N GLY A 59 8.52 12.65 -2.47
CA GLY A 59 7.76 13.24 -3.56
C GLY A 59 8.03 14.74 -3.73
N CYS A 60 8.04 15.49 -2.63
CA CYS A 60 8.40 16.91 -2.64
C CYS A 60 9.85 17.14 -3.10
N CYS A 61 10.81 16.34 -2.66
CA CYS A 61 12.21 16.45 -3.08
C CYS A 61 12.38 16.17 -4.59
N ILE A 62 11.71 15.14 -5.13
CA ILE A 62 11.75 14.83 -6.56
C ILE A 62 11.13 15.97 -7.38
N ILE A 63 9.97 16.47 -6.97
CA ILE A 63 9.29 17.57 -7.66
C ILE A 63 10.13 18.85 -7.60
N ALA A 64 10.67 19.19 -6.42
CA ALA A 64 11.54 20.36 -6.25
C ALA A 64 12.80 20.24 -7.11
N PHE A 65 13.42 19.06 -7.19
CA PHE A 65 14.57 18.80 -8.05
C PHE A 65 14.23 18.97 -9.53
N LEU A 66 13.11 18.41 -9.99
CA LEU A 66 12.66 18.56 -11.38
C LEU A 66 12.42 20.04 -11.73
N ILE A 67 11.75 20.78 -10.84
CA ILE A 67 11.53 22.23 -11.01
C ILE A 67 12.85 22.98 -11.05
N LEU A 68 13.78 22.70 -10.13
CA LEU A 68 15.09 23.35 -10.11
C LEU A 68 15.85 23.09 -11.41
N ASN A 69 15.84 21.85 -11.91
CA ASN A 69 16.52 21.45 -13.13
C ASN A 69 15.93 22.16 -14.37
N SER A 70 14.59 22.30 -14.41
CA SER A 70 13.91 23.07 -15.46
C SER A 70 14.23 24.57 -15.38
N ILE A 71 14.34 25.16 -14.19
CA ILE A 71 14.69 26.57 -14.04
C ILE A 71 16.17 26.81 -14.38
N SER A 72 17.08 25.91 -14.00
CA SER A 72 18.49 25.98 -14.37
C SER A 72 18.75 25.75 -15.86
N SER A 73 17.83 25.08 -16.59
CA SER A 73 17.93 25.03 -18.05
C SER A 73 17.44 26.31 -18.75
N PHE A 74 16.64 27.13 -18.05
CA PHE A 74 16.10 28.40 -18.57
C PHE A 74 16.97 29.61 -18.22
N PHE A 75 17.61 29.61 -17.06
CA PHE A 75 18.61 30.59 -16.67
C PHE A 75 19.97 29.90 -16.68
N GLU A 76 20.94 30.38 -17.46
CA GLU A 76 22.35 30.00 -17.32
C GLU A 76 22.89 30.47 -15.95
N ILE A 77 22.49 29.81 -14.87
CA ILE A 77 22.95 30.13 -13.51
C ILE A 77 24.34 29.54 -13.34
N LYS A 78 25.35 30.24 -13.90
CA LYS A 78 26.78 29.93 -13.76
C LYS A 78 27.28 29.92 -12.30
N ILE A 79 26.52 30.48 -11.36
CA ILE A 79 26.95 30.70 -9.97
C ILE A 79 26.85 29.43 -9.11
N LEU A 80 26.04 28.43 -9.47
CA LEU A 80 26.03 27.15 -8.75
C LEU A 80 27.20 26.22 -9.11
N ASN A 81 27.95 26.51 -10.18
CA ASN A 81 28.68 25.46 -10.91
C ASN A 81 29.96 24.92 -10.27
N GLU A 82 30.58 25.57 -9.29
CA GLU A 82 31.99 25.23 -9.02
C GLU A 82 32.31 24.52 -7.70
N ILE A 83 31.53 24.62 -6.61
CA ILE A 83 31.93 23.94 -5.36
C ILE A 83 30.76 23.35 -4.54
N SER A 84 29.54 23.89 -4.67
CA SER A 84 28.37 23.44 -3.88
C SER A 84 27.52 22.35 -4.53
N ILE A 85 27.70 22.05 -5.83
CA ILE A 85 26.92 21.01 -6.53
C ILE A 85 27.36 19.62 -6.12
N ILE A 86 28.65 19.38 -5.90
CA ILE A 86 29.18 18.02 -5.68
C ILE A 86 28.58 17.39 -4.40
N PRO A 87 28.56 18.05 -3.22
CA PRO A 87 27.93 17.47 -2.03
C PRO A 87 26.41 17.31 -2.20
N LEU A 88 25.77 18.22 -2.93
CA LEU A 88 24.32 18.23 -3.14
C LEU A 88 23.89 17.12 -4.12
N PHE A 89 24.70 16.89 -5.15
CA PHE A 89 24.55 15.80 -6.12
C PHE A 89 24.82 14.45 -5.48
N ILE A 90 25.88 14.31 -4.67
CA ILE A 90 26.17 13.08 -3.93
C ILE A 90 25.06 12.79 -2.92
N GLY A 91 24.61 13.80 -2.17
CA GLY A 91 23.49 13.67 -1.23
C GLY A 91 22.19 13.25 -1.94
N PHE A 92 21.92 13.83 -3.10
CA PHE A 92 20.78 13.45 -3.95
C PHE A 92 20.90 12.01 -4.45
N MET A 93 22.08 11.60 -4.93
CA MET A 93 22.31 10.23 -5.41
C MET A 93 22.19 9.19 -4.30
N ILE A 94 22.70 9.46 -3.10
CA ILE A 94 22.53 8.59 -1.92
C ILE A 94 21.05 8.51 -1.52
N PHE A 95 20.34 9.65 -1.50
CA PHE A 95 18.92 9.69 -1.19
C PHE A 95 18.08 8.93 -2.23
N LEU A 96 18.44 9.05 -3.50
CA LEU A 96 17.79 8.36 -4.60
C LEU A 96 18.06 6.85 -4.48
N LEU A 97 19.30 6.43 -4.21
CA LEU A 97 19.62 5.03 -3.90
C LEU A 97 18.78 4.49 -2.73
N PHE A 98 18.72 5.21 -1.62
CA PHE A 98 17.93 4.81 -0.45
C PHE A 98 16.44 4.70 -0.78
N SER A 99 15.91 5.62 -1.60
CA SER A 99 14.52 5.61 -2.04
C SER A 99 14.22 4.40 -2.93
N PHE A 100 15.06 4.10 -3.91
CA PHE A 100 14.87 2.98 -4.83
C PHE A 100 15.03 1.63 -4.14
N PHE A 101 15.97 1.51 -3.20
CA PHE A 101 16.29 0.23 -2.58
C PHE A 101 15.46 -0.06 -1.31
N SER A 102 15.07 0.94 -0.52
CA SER A 102 14.30 0.68 0.71
C SER A 102 12.83 1.10 0.58
N LEU A 103 12.58 2.28 0.01
CA LEU A 103 11.29 2.95 0.15
C LEU A 103 10.29 2.49 -0.91
N ILE A 104 10.72 2.40 -2.17
CA ILE A 104 9.88 1.89 -3.27
C ILE A 104 9.43 0.44 -2.98
N PRO A 105 10.31 -0.51 -2.60
CA PRO A 105 9.87 -1.87 -2.27
C PRO A 105 8.91 -1.92 -1.07
N THR A 106 9.11 -1.05 -0.07
CA THR A 106 8.21 -0.91 1.08
C THR A 106 6.82 -0.42 0.66
N LEU A 107 6.75 0.57 -0.25
CA LEU A 107 5.49 1.08 -0.79
C LEU A 107 4.78 0.06 -1.67
N ILE A 108 5.51 -0.65 -2.53
CA ILE A 108 4.95 -1.75 -3.34
C ILE A 108 4.33 -2.78 -2.40
N SER A 109 5.06 -3.19 -1.36
CA SER A 109 4.52 -4.16 -0.39
C SER A 109 3.30 -3.63 0.36
N LEU A 110 3.22 -2.32 0.63
CA LEU A 110 2.06 -1.69 1.27
C LEU A 110 0.85 -1.65 0.32
N LEU A 111 1.07 -1.40 -0.98
CA LEU A 111 0.05 -1.45 -2.01
C LEU A 111 -0.46 -2.89 -2.19
N ASP A 112 0.43 -3.86 -2.24
CA ASP A 112 0.09 -5.28 -2.31
C ASP A 112 -0.76 -5.70 -1.11
N TYR A 113 -0.36 -5.32 0.11
CA TYR A 113 -1.17 -5.55 1.32
C TYR A 113 -2.59 -5.00 1.17
N LYS A 114 -2.73 -3.77 0.66
CA LYS A 114 -4.04 -3.11 0.51
C LYS A 114 -4.88 -3.76 -0.60
N LEU A 115 -4.24 -4.18 -1.69
CA LEU A 115 -4.87 -4.92 -2.77
C LEU A 115 -5.39 -6.26 -2.28
N ASP A 116 -4.55 -7.03 -1.58
CA ASP A 116 -4.92 -8.33 -1.01
C ASP A 116 -6.07 -8.22 0.00
N GLU A 117 -5.98 -7.25 0.92
CA GLU A 117 -7.03 -6.98 1.89
C GLU A 117 -8.36 -6.64 1.20
N ASN A 118 -8.32 -5.73 0.23
CA ASN A 118 -9.53 -5.29 -0.48
C ASN A 118 -10.13 -6.42 -1.32
N ASN A 119 -9.29 -7.20 -2.00
CA ASN A 119 -9.71 -8.35 -2.80
C ASN A 119 -10.34 -9.42 -1.91
N TYR A 120 -9.76 -9.70 -0.74
CA TYR A 120 -10.31 -10.64 0.23
C TYR A 120 -11.72 -10.22 0.68
N TYR A 121 -11.90 -8.99 1.17
CA TYR A 121 -13.21 -8.55 1.65
C TYR A 121 -14.25 -8.39 0.53
N LYS A 122 -13.83 -7.98 -0.67
CA LYS A 122 -14.71 -7.93 -1.84
C LYS A 122 -15.22 -9.32 -2.20
N LYS A 123 -14.34 -10.32 -2.21
CA LYS A 123 -14.70 -11.70 -2.49
C LYS A 123 -15.58 -12.29 -1.39
N LEU A 124 -15.24 -12.07 -0.12
CA LEU A 124 -16.04 -12.48 1.03
C LEU A 124 -17.49 -11.95 0.92
N ASN A 125 -17.66 -10.67 0.58
CA ASN A 125 -18.97 -10.08 0.31
C ASN A 125 -19.73 -10.83 -0.80
N ILE A 126 -19.06 -11.11 -1.92
CA ILE A 126 -19.66 -11.83 -3.06
C ILE A 126 -20.08 -13.25 -2.65
N ASP A 127 -19.22 -13.98 -1.94
CA ASP A 127 -19.49 -15.35 -1.52
C ASP A 127 -20.67 -15.41 -0.54
N ILE A 128 -20.75 -14.46 0.41
CA ILE A 128 -21.88 -14.37 1.34
C ILE A 128 -23.18 -14.06 0.60
N LEU A 129 -23.16 -13.14 -0.38
CA LEU A 129 -24.33 -12.79 -1.18
C LEU A 129 -24.80 -13.94 -2.08
N LYS A 130 -23.88 -14.70 -2.66
CA LYS A 130 -24.19 -15.85 -3.53
C LYS A 130 -24.68 -17.07 -2.77
N SER A 131 -24.14 -17.31 -1.58
CA SER A 131 -24.52 -18.48 -0.76
C SER A 131 -26.00 -18.43 -0.36
N ILE A 132 -26.69 -19.57 -0.34
CA ILE A 132 -28.07 -19.66 0.17
C ILE A 132 -28.03 -19.87 1.68
N ASN A 133 -27.14 -20.73 2.16
CA ASN A 133 -26.94 -21.03 3.57
C ASN A 133 -25.43 -21.04 3.96
N TYR A 134 -25.14 -21.30 5.24
CA TYR A 134 -23.77 -21.30 5.76
C TYR A 134 -22.90 -22.44 5.18
N LEU A 135 -23.48 -23.62 4.91
CA LEU A 135 -22.73 -24.74 4.32
C LEU A 135 -22.31 -24.42 2.88
N ASP A 136 -23.20 -23.82 2.08
CA ASP A 136 -22.85 -23.37 0.72
C ASP A 136 -21.75 -22.30 0.75
N PHE A 137 -21.79 -21.41 1.76
CA PHE A 137 -20.72 -20.43 1.96
C PHE A 137 -19.38 -21.08 2.26
N LEU A 138 -19.34 -22.11 3.12
CA LEU A 138 -18.12 -22.87 3.40
C LEU A 138 -17.60 -23.56 2.13
N GLU A 139 -18.50 -24.12 1.32
CA GLU A 139 -18.14 -24.77 0.07
C GLU A 139 -17.53 -23.77 -0.93
N LEU A 140 -18.15 -22.60 -1.11
CA LEU A 140 -17.60 -21.52 -1.94
C LEU A 140 -16.20 -21.08 -1.46
N GLN A 141 -15.98 -21.00 -0.15
CA GLN A 141 -14.67 -20.65 0.41
C GLN A 141 -13.62 -21.77 0.24
N ASN A 142 -14.04 -23.04 0.30
CA ASN A 142 -13.14 -24.20 0.27
C ASN A 142 -12.81 -24.67 -1.15
N ASN A 143 -13.74 -24.58 -2.11
CA ASN A 143 -13.50 -24.91 -3.53
C ASN A 143 -12.47 -23.98 -4.20
N LEU A 144 -12.03 -22.93 -3.49
CA LEU A 144 -11.04 -21.95 -3.94
C LEU A 144 -9.67 -22.12 -3.26
N LYS A 145 -9.49 -23.14 -2.41
CA LYS A 145 -8.18 -23.55 -1.85
C LYS A 145 -7.47 -24.64 -2.68
N LYS A 146 -8.13 -25.17 -3.71
CA LYS A 146 -7.53 -26.04 -4.75
C LYS A 146 -7.10 -25.17 -5.93
#